data_AF-A0A9N8DTG3-F1
#
_entry.id   AF-A0A9N8DTG3-F1
#
_cell.length_a   1.000
_cell.length_b   1.000
_cell.length_c   1.000
_cell.angle_alpha   90.00
_cell.angle_beta   90.00
_cell.angle_gamma   90.00
#
_symmetry.space_group_name_H-M   'P 1'
#
loop_
_entity.id
_entity.type
_entity.pdbx_description
1 polymer ?
#
loop_
_entity_poly.entity_id
_entity_poly.type
_entity_poly.pdbx_seq_one_letter_code
_entity_poly.pdbx_strand_id
1 'polypeptide(L)'
;MVKRSKKKRPNAGAGAGNQKHSRAMHSHGAVKKPPVSPTPTVGSPVVIGGPAVVKQDLLEWRQALVADKQKARTARLLQVVNKKYRGVLKCKINGKWNKAFFCSFHRYCKLLFNDVMKYQYGDFIPVTEDDKKFLRGIIRSADAEPAFFVANALKLLGDIAYYIERDYELYFHYMKEAIITCDGASDKEKSVLLRCLPDKDNKRPVTVGDFLDTTRQLAKHAICDSRNKLYSTKWDRGIGVACVSAIPGDQCDCCGKAKQGTTGPMKVCERCKVTYYCKRDCQAKHWKDQHSKLCRKKGEFRVGDWVETRGPFGSVTPGGVCRIIARSSNCATGDFWIVSDEKRGTSTILSADKLRVCSLKVRGLDPFYSTLKFD
;
A
#
# COMPACT_ATOMS: atom_id res chain seq x y z
N MET A 1 -16.59 61.76 -10.09
CA MET A 1 -16.73 61.99 -8.64
C MET A 1 -17.24 60.71 -7.99
N VAL A 2 -16.56 60.19 -6.96
CA VAL A 2 -17.06 59.46 -5.77
C VAL A 2 -15.88 58.73 -5.09
N LYS A 3 -15.34 59.44 -4.10
CA LYS A 3 -14.78 59.08 -2.78
C LYS A 3 -14.04 57.74 -2.60
N ARG A 4 -12.71 57.83 -2.45
CA ARG A 4 -11.81 56.84 -1.83
C ARG A 4 -11.90 56.91 -0.29
N SER A 5 -12.17 55.79 0.37
CA SER A 5 -12.19 55.67 1.84
C SER A 5 -10.87 55.09 2.36
N LYS A 6 -10.13 55.89 3.13
CA LYS A 6 -8.91 55.48 3.86
C LYS A 6 -9.29 54.57 5.05
N LYS A 7 -8.67 53.39 5.18
CA LYS A 7 -8.83 52.51 6.35
C LYS A 7 -7.55 52.51 7.19
N LYS A 8 -7.68 52.93 8.45
CA LYS A 8 -6.66 53.00 9.51
C LYS A 8 -6.15 51.60 9.88
N ARG A 9 -4.84 51.48 10.10
CA ARG A 9 -4.18 50.37 10.84
C ARG A 9 -4.18 50.68 12.34
N PRO A 10 -4.34 49.68 13.23
CA PRO A 10 -3.93 49.81 14.62
C PRO A 10 -2.61 49.08 14.92
N ASN A 11 -2.07 49.52 16.05
CA ASN A 11 -0.70 49.43 16.56
C ASN A 11 -0.20 48.06 16.98
N ALA A 12 1.13 47.97 16.98
CA ALA A 12 1.94 46.97 17.65
C ALA A 12 1.81 47.04 19.19
N GLY A 13 1.85 45.88 19.84
CA GLY A 13 2.07 45.73 21.27
C GLY A 13 3.12 44.66 21.51
N ALA A 14 4.31 45.10 21.93
CA ALA A 14 5.41 44.24 22.37
C ALA A 14 5.22 43.91 23.86
N GLY A 15 5.39 42.64 24.22
CA GLY A 15 5.42 42.18 25.61
C GLY A 15 6.63 41.28 25.83
N ALA A 16 7.67 41.83 26.45
CA ALA A 16 8.84 41.10 26.93
C ALA A 16 8.54 40.51 28.32
N GLY A 17 8.76 39.21 28.48
CA GLY A 17 8.61 38.49 29.76
C GLY A 17 9.90 37.77 30.11
N ASN A 18 10.63 38.34 31.07
CA ASN A 18 11.86 37.87 31.68
C ASN A 18 11.53 36.94 32.87
N GLN A 19 12.15 35.76 33.00
CA GLN A 19 12.27 35.02 34.28
C GLN A 19 13.33 33.92 34.16
N LYS A 20 14.52 34.16 34.71
CA LYS A 20 15.02 33.78 36.06
C LYS A 20 15.69 32.40 36.09
N HIS A 21 17.01 32.47 36.27
CA HIS A 21 17.90 31.42 36.71
C HIS A 21 17.50 30.86 38.08
N SER A 22 17.64 29.54 38.25
CA SER A 22 17.86 28.92 39.56
C SER A 22 18.90 27.82 39.44
N ARG A 23 19.96 27.99 40.23
CA ARG A 23 21.17 27.21 40.40
C ARG A 23 21.03 26.45 41.74
N ALA A 24 21.26 25.15 41.77
CA ALA A 24 21.47 24.36 42.99
C ALA A 24 22.17 23.06 42.56
N MET A 25 23.44 22.84 42.91
CA MET A 25 24.03 22.44 44.20
C MET A 25 24.44 20.96 44.11
N HIS A 26 25.75 20.74 44.17
CA HIS A 26 26.41 19.45 44.27
C HIS A 26 26.15 18.83 45.64
N SER A 27 25.90 17.52 45.67
CA SER A 27 26.05 16.71 46.88
C SER A 27 26.80 15.42 46.54
N HIS A 28 27.98 15.28 47.14
CA HIS A 28 28.78 14.07 47.18
C HIS A 28 28.03 12.96 47.93
N GLY A 29 28.03 11.74 47.37
CA GLY A 29 27.44 10.53 47.96
C GLY A 29 28.43 9.38 47.94
N ALA A 30 28.60 8.74 49.09
CA ALA A 30 29.64 7.80 49.48
C ALA A 30 29.78 6.51 48.65
N VAL A 31 31.02 6.04 48.55
CA VAL A 31 31.44 4.72 48.06
C VAL A 31 31.00 3.64 49.07
N LYS A 32 30.08 2.75 48.67
CA LYS A 32 29.77 1.51 49.40
C LYS A 32 30.66 0.37 48.92
N LYS A 33 31.28 -0.34 49.86
CA LYS A 33 32.06 -1.57 49.64
C LYS A 33 31.18 -2.68 49.02
N PRO A 34 31.75 -3.58 48.19
CA PRO A 34 31.02 -4.72 47.66
C PRO A 34 30.78 -5.80 48.74
N PRO A 35 29.64 -6.51 48.70
CA PRO A 35 29.38 -7.62 49.59
C PRO A 35 30.15 -8.89 49.16
N VAL A 36 30.52 -9.66 50.17
CA VAL A 36 31.23 -10.94 50.09
C VAL A 36 30.31 -12.02 49.50
N SER A 37 30.87 -12.84 48.59
CA SER A 37 30.22 -13.97 47.95
C SER A 37 29.83 -15.07 48.95
N PRO A 38 28.60 -15.62 48.93
CA PRO A 38 28.30 -16.84 49.67
C PRO A 38 28.76 -18.08 48.89
N THR A 39 29.33 -19.03 49.63
CA THR A 39 29.69 -20.39 49.19
C THR A 39 28.46 -21.20 48.82
N PRO A 40 28.58 -22.18 47.88
CA PRO A 40 27.44 -22.91 47.36
C PRO A 40 26.93 -23.94 48.39
N THR A 41 25.66 -23.80 48.77
CA THR A 41 24.94 -24.80 49.55
C THR A 41 24.43 -25.90 48.63
N VAL A 42 24.78 -27.14 48.97
CA VAL A 42 24.34 -28.36 48.28
C VAL A 42 22.86 -28.61 48.56
N GLY A 43 22.11 -28.90 47.50
CA GLY A 43 20.80 -29.59 47.58
C GLY A 43 19.59 -28.69 47.65
N SER A 44 19.02 -28.32 46.50
CA SER A 44 17.60 -27.99 46.40
C SER A 44 16.97 -28.86 45.31
N PRO A 45 15.77 -29.43 45.56
CA PRO A 45 15.11 -30.32 44.62
C PRO A 45 14.77 -29.55 43.34
N VAL A 46 15.05 -30.17 42.19
CA VAL A 46 14.69 -29.65 40.87
C VAL A 46 13.17 -29.52 40.82
N VAL A 47 12.68 -28.28 40.92
CA VAL A 47 11.27 -27.95 40.69
C VAL A 47 11.02 -28.14 39.20
N ILE A 48 10.41 -29.26 38.82
CA ILE A 48 9.95 -29.50 37.46
C ILE A 48 8.79 -28.52 37.23
N GLY A 49 9.02 -27.50 36.40
CA GLY A 49 8.03 -26.49 36.06
C GLY A 49 6.74 -27.13 35.54
N GLY A 50 5.58 -26.63 36.01
CA GLY A 50 4.29 -27.15 35.60
C GLY A 50 4.03 -27.04 34.09
N PRO A 51 2.97 -27.70 33.56
CA PRO A 51 2.68 -27.81 32.13
C PRO A 51 2.63 -26.48 31.35
N ALA A 52 2.39 -25.36 32.02
CA ALA A 52 2.39 -24.02 31.43
C ALA A 52 3.81 -23.52 31.09
N VAL A 53 4.81 -23.83 31.92
CA VAL A 53 6.22 -23.45 31.70
C VAL A 53 6.79 -24.23 30.51
N VAL A 54 6.47 -25.52 30.41
CA VAL A 54 6.87 -26.38 29.28
C VAL A 54 6.30 -25.89 27.94
N LYS A 55 5.07 -25.33 27.93
CA LYS A 55 4.47 -24.76 26.71
C LYS A 55 5.16 -23.47 26.26
N GLN A 56 5.56 -22.61 27.21
CA GLN A 56 6.26 -21.37 26.92
C GLN A 56 7.67 -21.65 26.37
N ASP A 57 8.41 -22.56 27.01
CA ASP A 57 9.76 -22.95 26.57
C ASP A 57 9.75 -23.61 25.17
N LEU A 58 8.74 -24.44 24.88
CA LEU A 58 8.54 -25.03 23.55
C LEU A 58 8.21 -23.97 22.49
N LEU A 59 7.46 -22.92 22.85
CA LEU A 59 7.15 -21.82 21.93
C LEU A 59 8.40 -20.99 21.63
N GLU A 60 9.16 -20.65 22.66
CA GLU A 60 10.41 -19.88 22.54
C GLU A 60 11.49 -20.68 21.77
N TRP A 61 11.63 -21.97 22.04
CA TRP A 61 12.51 -22.86 21.27
C TRP A 61 12.10 -22.99 19.80
N ARG A 62 10.79 -23.12 19.52
CA ARG A 62 10.28 -23.11 18.13
C ARG A 62 10.57 -21.78 17.43
N GLN A 63 10.38 -20.65 18.12
CA GLN A 63 10.69 -19.32 17.59
C GLN A 63 12.19 -19.15 17.31
N ALA A 64 13.07 -19.61 18.20
CA ALA A 64 14.51 -19.58 18.01
C ALA A 64 14.97 -20.48 16.85
N LEU A 65 14.43 -21.69 16.73
CA LEU A 65 14.73 -22.61 15.63
C LEU A 65 14.27 -22.06 14.27
N VAL A 66 13.12 -21.37 14.24
CA VAL A 66 12.64 -20.65 13.04
C VAL A 66 13.57 -19.50 12.71
N ALA A 67 13.98 -18.70 13.70
CA ALA A 67 14.89 -17.58 13.51
C ALA A 67 16.27 -18.01 12.98
N ASP A 68 16.82 -19.13 13.45
CA ASP A 68 18.11 -19.66 12.98
C ASP A 68 18.02 -20.25 11.57
N LYS A 69 16.96 -21.01 11.25
CA LYS A 69 16.71 -21.47 9.88
C LYS A 69 16.47 -20.31 8.92
N GLN A 70 15.82 -19.25 9.38
CA GLN A 70 15.56 -18.03 8.64
C GLN A 70 16.84 -17.20 8.43
N LYS A 71 17.67 -17.02 9.45
CA LYS A 71 18.99 -16.40 9.32
C LYS A 71 19.88 -17.20 8.39
N ALA A 72 19.92 -18.52 8.50
CA ALA A 72 20.73 -19.37 7.62
C ALA A 72 20.23 -19.35 6.16
N ARG A 73 18.91 -19.33 5.91
CA ARG A 73 18.35 -19.25 4.56
C ARG A 73 18.47 -17.84 3.97
N THR A 74 18.18 -16.80 4.75
CA THR A 74 18.37 -15.41 4.35
C THR A 74 19.84 -15.15 4.12
N ALA A 75 20.74 -15.65 4.98
CA ALA A 75 22.18 -15.64 4.73
C ALA A 75 22.53 -16.47 3.49
N ARG A 76 21.97 -17.66 3.22
CA ARG A 76 22.25 -18.41 1.99
C ARG A 76 21.68 -17.74 0.74
N LEU A 77 20.49 -17.15 0.79
CA LEU A 77 19.88 -16.40 -0.31
C LEU A 77 20.63 -15.10 -0.53
N LEU A 78 20.91 -14.34 0.52
CA LEU A 78 21.77 -13.15 0.51
C LEU A 78 23.24 -13.49 0.28
N GLN A 79 23.73 -14.70 0.45
CA GLN A 79 25.11 -15.09 0.13
C GLN A 79 25.15 -15.63 -1.29
N VAL A 80 24.13 -16.32 -1.78
CA VAL A 80 23.94 -16.56 -3.21
C VAL A 80 23.79 -15.22 -3.93
N VAL A 81 22.95 -14.31 -3.44
CA VAL A 81 22.72 -12.96 -3.97
C VAL A 81 23.94 -12.05 -3.73
N ASN A 82 24.55 -11.97 -2.55
CA ASN A 82 25.71 -11.09 -2.32
C ASN A 82 27.02 -11.69 -2.86
N LYS A 83 27.36 -12.96 -2.58
CA LYS A 83 28.64 -13.57 -3.01
C LYS A 83 28.71 -13.75 -4.52
N LYS A 84 27.57 -13.93 -5.20
CA LYS A 84 27.51 -14.08 -6.67
C LYS A 84 26.98 -12.83 -7.40
N TYR A 85 26.28 -11.91 -6.70
CA TYR A 85 25.60 -10.77 -7.33
C TYR A 85 25.83 -9.39 -6.69
N ARG A 86 26.69 -9.20 -5.67
CA ARG A 86 27.15 -7.83 -5.27
C ARG A 86 27.85 -7.09 -6.42
N GLY A 87 28.49 -7.82 -7.33
CA GLY A 87 29.02 -7.27 -8.60
C GLY A 87 27.97 -7.14 -9.72
N VAL A 88 26.79 -7.75 -9.56
CA VAL A 88 25.74 -7.90 -10.59
C VAL A 88 24.53 -6.98 -10.35
N LEU A 89 24.51 -6.21 -9.25
CA LEU A 89 23.65 -5.02 -9.14
C LEU A 89 24.00 -3.95 -10.19
N LYS A 90 25.08 -4.13 -10.97
CA LYS A 90 25.14 -3.64 -12.35
C LYS A 90 24.27 -4.55 -13.21
N CYS A 91 22.96 -4.33 -13.16
CA CYS A 91 21.95 -5.04 -13.96
C CYS A 91 22.28 -5.01 -15.47
N LYS A 92 23.08 -4.01 -15.88
CA LYS A 92 23.72 -3.89 -17.19
C LYS A 92 25.24 -4.13 -17.09
N ILE A 93 25.73 -5.17 -17.76
CA ILE A 93 27.15 -5.29 -18.14
C ILE A 93 27.24 -4.80 -19.58
N ASN A 94 27.96 -3.70 -19.81
CA ASN A 94 28.10 -3.06 -21.14
C ASN A 94 26.75 -2.71 -21.78
N GLY A 95 25.80 -2.19 -21.00
CA GLY A 95 24.45 -1.84 -21.49
C GLY A 95 23.53 -3.03 -21.78
N LYS A 96 24.01 -4.27 -21.61
CA LYS A 96 23.24 -5.50 -21.81
C LYS A 96 22.85 -6.13 -20.48
N TRP A 97 21.59 -6.57 -20.40
CA TRP A 97 21.05 -7.23 -19.22
C TRP A 97 21.76 -8.55 -18.92
N ASN A 98 22.13 -8.75 -17.67
CA ASN A 98 22.74 -10.01 -17.24
C ASN A 98 21.66 -11.12 -17.16
N LYS A 99 21.69 -12.06 -18.12
CA LYS A 99 20.75 -13.19 -18.17
C LYS A 99 20.75 -14.03 -16.88
N ALA A 100 21.89 -14.18 -16.22
CA ALA A 100 21.97 -14.93 -14.96
C ALA A 100 21.24 -14.23 -13.82
N PHE A 101 21.19 -12.90 -13.82
CA PHE A 101 20.43 -12.13 -12.84
C PHE A 101 18.92 -12.37 -13.01
N PHE A 102 18.45 -12.38 -14.27
CA PHE A 102 17.05 -12.61 -14.58
C PHE A 102 16.51 -13.90 -13.97
N CYS A 103 17.17 -15.02 -14.24
CA CYS A 103 16.74 -16.33 -13.79
C CYS A 103 16.80 -16.44 -12.26
N SER A 104 17.81 -15.83 -11.63
CA SER A 104 17.96 -15.81 -10.18
C SER A 104 16.89 -14.98 -9.49
N PHE A 105 16.56 -13.81 -10.03
CA PHE A 105 15.51 -12.97 -9.48
C PHE A 105 14.13 -13.62 -9.63
N HIS A 106 13.83 -14.20 -10.80
CA HIS A 106 12.59 -14.95 -10.99
C HIS A 106 12.49 -16.13 -10.02
N ARG A 107 13.57 -16.88 -9.83
CA ARG A 107 13.63 -17.98 -8.85
C ARG A 107 13.44 -17.48 -7.43
N TYR A 108 14.03 -16.35 -7.06
CA TYR A 108 13.81 -15.70 -5.76
C TYR A 108 12.33 -15.35 -5.56
N CYS A 109 11.70 -14.69 -6.54
CA CYS A 109 10.28 -14.34 -6.48
C CYS A 109 9.40 -15.57 -6.34
N LYS A 110 9.69 -16.65 -7.07
CA LYS A 110 8.95 -17.92 -6.99
C LYS A 110 9.07 -18.58 -5.62
N LEU A 111 10.28 -18.61 -5.05
CA LEU A 111 10.50 -19.14 -3.70
C LEU A 111 9.75 -18.32 -2.66
N LEU A 112 9.83 -17.00 -2.74
CA LEU A 112 9.15 -16.12 -1.79
C LEU A 112 7.63 -16.19 -1.94
N PHE A 113 7.10 -16.28 -3.16
CA PHE A 113 5.66 -16.51 -3.39
C PHE A 113 5.19 -17.84 -2.80
N ASN A 114 5.95 -18.91 -2.99
CA ASN A 114 5.63 -20.20 -2.37
C ASN A 114 5.58 -20.10 -0.83
N ASP A 115 6.48 -19.31 -0.24
CA ASP A 115 6.48 -19.07 1.21
C ASP A 115 5.25 -18.26 1.65
N VAL A 116 4.88 -17.22 0.90
CA VAL A 116 3.65 -16.44 1.12
C VAL A 116 2.42 -17.34 1.06
N MET A 117 2.34 -18.24 0.08
CA MET A 117 1.21 -19.16 -0.04
C MET A 117 1.19 -20.20 1.08
N LYS A 118 2.34 -20.71 1.52
CA LYS A 118 2.42 -21.65 2.66
C LYS A 118 2.03 -21.01 3.98
N TYR A 119 2.33 -19.73 4.18
CA TYR A 119 1.92 -18.98 5.37
C TYR A 119 0.39 -19.05 5.59
N GLN A 120 -0.40 -19.08 4.52
CA GLN A 120 -1.85 -19.24 4.59
C GLN A 120 -2.28 -20.54 5.29
N TYR A 121 -1.43 -21.57 5.29
CA TYR A 121 -1.73 -22.93 5.79
C TYR A 121 -1.05 -23.26 7.12
N GLY A 122 -0.48 -22.28 7.83
CA GLY A 122 0.00 -22.45 9.21
C GLY A 122 1.41 -23.04 9.37
N ASP A 123 2.01 -23.53 8.29
CA ASP A 123 3.41 -23.94 8.25
C ASP A 123 4.20 -22.90 7.45
N PHE A 124 4.89 -21.91 8.05
CA PHE A 124 6.14 -21.40 7.42
C PHE A 124 6.96 -20.29 8.11
N ILE A 125 8.16 -20.13 7.51
CA ILE A 125 9.15 -19.07 7.62
C ILE A 125 8.55 -17.71 7.18
N PRO A 126 8.62 -16.66 8.02
CA PRO A 126 8.03 -15.37 7.68
C PRO A 126 8.85 -14.62 6.61
N VAL A 127 8.14 -13.95 5.71
CA VAL A 127 8.73 -12.92 4.83
C VAL A 127 9.36 -11.84 5.68
N THR A 128 10.63 -11.50 5.44
CA THR A 128 11.36 -10.54 6.28
C THR A 128 11.14 -9.09 5.83
N GLU A 129 11.44 -8.12 6.70
CA GLU A 129 11.54 -6.71 6.29
C GLU A 129 12.65 -6.48 5.25
N ASP A 130 13.72 -7.27 5.29
CA ASP A 130 14.81 -7.18 4.30
C ASP A 130 14.33 -7.63 2.91
N ASP A 131 13.50 -8.67 2.82
CA ASP A 131 12.85 -9.08 1.57
C ASP A 131 12.00 -7.94 1.00
N LYS A 132 11.14 -7.33 1.85
CA LYS A 132 10.32 -6.19 1.46
C LYS A 132 11.16 -4.98 1.03
N LYS A 133 12.24 -4.69 1.77
CA LYS A 133 13.17 -3.60 1.45
C LYS A 133 13.88 -3.84 0.11
N PHE A 134 14.28 -5.08 -0.18
CA PHE A 134 14.87 -5.46 -1.45
C PHE A 134 13.89 -5.27 -2.62
N LEU A 135 12.66 -5.77 -2.50
CA LEU A 135 11.62 -5.60 -3.53
C LEU A 135 11.28 -4.12 -3.77
N ARG A 136 11.13 -3.33 -2.71
CA ARG A 136 10.93 -1.87 -2.82
C ARG A 136 12.13 -1.17 -3.47
N GLY A 137 13.34 -1.67 -3.22
CA GLY A 137 14.56 -1.19 -3.88
C GLY A 137 14.48 -1.31 -5.40
N ILE A 138 14.04 -2.47 -5.91
CA ILE A 138 13.85 -2.73 -7.35
C ILE A 138 12.82 -1.76 -7.95
N ILE A 139 11.72 -1.51 -7.23
CA ILE A 139 10.67 -0.59 -7.69
C ILE A 139 11.17 0.84 -7.74
N ARG A 140 11.96 1.29 -6.76
CA ARG A 140 12.53 2.65 -6.75
C ARG A 140 13.56 2.87 -7.86
N SER A 141 14.18 1.81 -8.36
CA SER A 141 15.07 1.86 -9.52
C SER A 141 14.33 1.65 -10.85
N ALA A 142 13.00 1.82 -10.90
CA ALA A 142 12.20 1.50 -12.09
C ALA A 142 12.65 2.22 -13.38
N ASP A 143 13.18 3.44 -13.31
CA ASP A 143 13.70 4.15 -14.49
C ASP A 143 14.96 3.48 -15.08
N ALA A 144 15.65 2.68 -14.27
CA ALA A 144 16.89 1.99 -14.64
C ALA A 144 16.69 0.48 -14.88
N GLU A 145 15.60 -0.11 -14.38
CA GLU A 145 15.30 -1.54 -14.42
C GLU A 145 14.27 -1.87 -15.53
N PRO A 146 14.27 -3.09 -16.10
CA PRO A 146 13.25 -3.54 -17.03
C PRO A 146 11.91 -3.67 -16.29
N ALA A 147 10.82 -3.39 -17.00
CA ALA A 147 9.45 -3.62 -16.56
C ALA A 147 9.25 -5.04 -16.00
N PHE A 148 9.96 -6.05 -16.53
CA PHE A 148 9.93 -7.40 -15.99
C PHE A 148 10.25 -7.47 -14.48
N PHE A 149 11.33 -6.83 -14.02
CA PHE A 149 11.74 -6.92 -12.61
C PHE A 149 10.77 -6.14 -11.72
N VAL A 150 10.39 -4.95 -12.17
CA VAL A 150 9.49 -4.06 -11.45
C VAL A 150 8.10 -4.69 -11.30
N ALA A 151 7.52 -5.25 -12.36
CA ALA A 151 6.21 -5.89 -12.33
C ALA A 151 6.17 -7.11 -11.40
N ASN A 152 7.21 -7.95 -11.41
CA ASN A 152 7.34 -9.08 -10.48
C ASN A 152 7.42 -8.63 -9.02
N ALA A 153 8.26 -7.63 -8.75
CA ALA A 153 8.44 -7.10 -7.41
C ALA A 153 7.13 -6.49 -6.87
N LEU A 154 6.41 -5.74 -7.71
CA LEU A 154 5.10 -5.18 -7.39
C LEU A 154 4.09 -6.28 -7.10
N LYS A 155 3.93 -7.27 -7.99
CA LYS A 155 3.01 -8.40 -7.77
C LYS A 155 3.29 -9.08 -6.43
N LEU A 156 4.54 -9.39 -6.15
CA LEU A 156 4.94 -10.11 -4.95
C LEU A 156 4.72 -9.30 -3.66
N LEU A 157 5.02 -7.99 -3.67
CA LEU A 157 4.65 -7.11 -2.57
C LEU A 157 3.14 -7.01 -2.39
N GLY A 158 2.38 -7.06 -3.48
CA GLY A 158 0.93 -7.23 -3.43
C GLY A 158 0.56 -8.51 -2.67
N ASP A 159 1.05 -9.67 -3.10
CA ASP A 159 0.74 -10.95 -2.43
C ASP A 159 1.11 -10.91 -0.94
N ILE A 160 2.26 -10.34 -0.57
CA ILE A 160 2.67 -10.13 0.82
C ILE A 160 1.65 -9.27 1.58
N ALA A 161 1.26 -8.11 1.01
CA ALA A 161 0.28 -7.22 1.62
C ALA A 161 -1.06 -7.93 1.87
N TYR A 162 -1.51 -8.75 0.92
CA TYR A 162 -2.78 -9.47 1.02
C TYR A 162 -2.75 -10.64 2.02
N TYR A 163 -1.78 -11.55 1.87
CA TYR A 163 -1.78 -12.82 2.62
C TYR A 163 -1.18 -12.67 4.01
N ILE A 164 -0.16 -11.80 4.17
CA ILE A 164 0.59 -11.66 5.42
C ILE A 164 0.11 -10.43 6.19
N GLU A 165 0.12 -9.26 5.56
CA GLU A 165 -0.16 -8.00 6.25
C GLU A 165 -1.67 -7.71 6.41
N ARG A 166 -2.51 -8.42 5.63
CA ARG A 166 -3.97 -8.18 5.55
C ARG A 166 -4.32 -6.74 5.17
N ASP A 167 -3.44 -6.07 4.43
CA ASP A 167 -3.61 -4.71 3.93
C ASP A 167 -4.10 -4.77 2.48
N TYR A 168 -5.42 -4.75 2.32
CA TYR A 168 -6.08 -4.84 1.01
C TYR A 168 -5.85 -3.59 0.14
N GLU A 169 -5.76 -2.40 0.74
CA GLU A 169 -5.53 -1.16 -0.01
C GLU A 169 -4.12 -1.18 -0.61
N LEU A 170 -3.12 -1.54 0.21
CA LEU A 170 -1.74 -1.68 -0.25
C LEU A 170 -1.60 -2.78 -1.31
N TYR A 171 -2.31 -3.91 -1.13
CA TYR A 171 -2.42 -4.96 -2.15
C TYR A 171 -2.97 -4.43 -3.47
N PHE A 172 -4.12 -3.73 -3.45
CA PHE A 172 -4.72 -3.18 -4.67
C PHE A 172 -3.83 -2.14 -5.34
N HIS A 173 -3.12 -1.33 -4.55
CA HIS A 173 -2.13 -0.39 -5.06
C HIS A 173 -1.04 -1.14 -5.84
N TYR A 174 -0.39 -2.13 -5.22
CA TYR A 174 0.68 -2.88 -5.88
C TYR A 174 0.22 -3.63 -7.13
N MET A 175 -0.96 -4.25 -7.12
CA MET A 175 -1.48 -4.95 -8.30
C MET A 175 -1.80 -3.99 -9.44
N LYS A 176 -2.31 -2.78 -9.15
CA LYS A 176 -2.54 -1.75 -10.18
C LYS A 176 -1.23 -1.24 -10.78
N GLU A 177 -0.25 -0.94 -9.94
CA GLU A 177 1.09 -0.51 -10.40
C GLU A 177 1.76 -1.62 -11.23
N ALA A 178 1.57 -2.90 -10.88
CA ALA A 178 2.08 -4.03 -11.68
C ALA A 178 1.46 -4.04 -13.08
N ILE A 179 0.14 -3.83 -13.20
CA ILE A 179 -0.55 -3.74 -14.49
C ILE A 179 -0.02 -2.56 -15.31
N ILE A 180 0.10 -1.37 -14.71
CA ILE A 180 0.62 -0.17 -15.36
C ILE A 180 2.04 -0.43 -15.87
N THR A 181 2.89 -1.06 -15.04
CA THR A 181 4.26 -1.44 -15.40
C THR A 181 4.29 -2.39 -16.60
N CYS A 182 3.46 -3.44 -16.61
CA CYS A 182 3.35 -4.35 -17.75
C CYS A 182 2.89 -3.66 -19.03
N ASP A 183 1.89 -2.77 -18.92
CA ASP A 183 1.34 -2.03 -20.07
C ASP A 183 2.35 -1.02 -20.63
N GLY A 184 3.19 -0.43 -19.79
CA GLY A 184 4.24 0.52 -20.17
C GLY A 184 5.52 -0.10 -20.76
N ALA A 185 5.67 -1.42 -20.76
CA ALA A 185 6.87 -2.08 -21.27
C ALA A 185 7.01 -1.90 -22.79
N SER A 186 8.22 -1.54 -23.25
CA SER A 186 8.51 -1.33 -24.67
C SER A 186 8.47 -2.63 -25.48
N ASP A 187 8.17 -2.55 -26.78
CA ASP A 187 8.14 -3.73 -27.66
C ASP A 187 9.49 -4.44 -27.73
N LYS A 188 10.59 -3.66 -27.72
CA LYS A 188 11.96 -4.19 -27.65
C LYS A 188 12.21 -5.00 -26.39
N GLU A 189 11.65 -4.56 -25.26
CA GLU A 189 11.75 -5.31 -24.01
C GLU A 189 10.90 -6.58 -24.07
N LYS A 190 9.64 -6.47 -24.54
CA LYS A 190 8.71 -7.60 -24.68
C LYS A 190 9.26 -8.70 -25.58
N SER A 191 10.02 -8.36 -26.62
CA SER A 191 10.60 -9.34 -27.55
C SER A 191 11.83 -10.10 -27.00
N VAL A 192 12.32 -9.79 -25.80
CA VAL A 192 13.50 -10.47 -25.23
C VAL A 192 13.17 -11.92 -24.86
N LEU A 193 13.97 -12.86 -25.36
CA LEU A 193 13.82 -14.30 -25.08
C LEU A 193 14.35 -14.71 -23.69
N LEU A 194 13.53 -15.45 -22.95
CA LEU A 194 13.81 -16.00 -21.63
C LEU A 194 14.21 -17.47 -21.72
N ARG A 195 15.47 -17.70 -22.11
CA ARG A 195 16.01 -19.07 -22.32
C ARG A 195 16.06 -19.96 -21.07
N CYS A 196 15.85 -19.41 -19.88
CA CYS A 196 15.95 -20.16 -18.61
C CYS A 196 14.59 -20.54 -17.99
N LEU A 197 13.49 -20.26 -18.69
CA LEU A 197 12.17 -20.72 -18.30
C LEU A 197 11.75 -21.78 -19.32
N PRO A 198 12.09 -23.06 -19.09
CA PRO A 198 11.52 -24.12 -19.90
C PRO A 198 10.01 -24.13 -19.62
N ASP A 199 9.23 -23.82 -20.64
CA ASP A 199 7.84 -24.20 -20.65
C ASP A 199 7.83 -25.74 -20.74
N LYS A 200 7.35 -26.38 -19.68
CA LYS A 200 7.40 -27.85 -19.57
C LYS A 200 6.54 -28.52 -20.64
N ASP A 201 5.54 -27.80 -21.14
CA ASP A 201 4.50 -28.33 -22.00
C ASP A 201 4.62 -27.78 -23.43
N ASN A 202 5.32 -26.66 -23.61
CA ASN A 202 5.40 -25.95 -24.88
C ASN A 202 6.85 -25.77 -25.31
N LYS A 203 7.24 -26.39 -26.43
CA LYS A 203 8.60 -26.27 -27.00
C LYS A 203 8.97 -24.86 -27.46
N ARG A 204 8.08 -23.86 -27.29
CA ARG A 204 8.32 -22.49 -27.74
C ARG A 204 9.14 -21.71 -26.71
N PRO A 205 10.14 -20.92 -27.14
CA PRO A 205 10.83 -19.98 -26.26
C PRO A 205 9.84 -18.99 -25.62
N VAL A 206 9.88 -18.84 -24.30
CA VAL A 206 9.11 -17.83 -23.57
C VAL A 206 9.77 -16.47 -23.75
N THR A 207 8.99 -15.43 -24.06
CA THR A 207 9.47 -14.04 -24.13
C THR A 207 9.20 -13.29 -22.82
N VAL A 208 9.86 -12.14 -22.62
CA VAL A 208 9.48 -11.19 -21.57
C VAL A 208 8.02 -10.74 -21.73
N GLY A 209 7.55 -10.56 -22.97
CA GLY A 209 6.16 -10.23 -23.28
C GLY A 209 5.18 -11.27 -22.73
N ASP A 210 5.39 -12.55 -23.04
CA ASP A 210 4.54 -13.66 -22.53
C ASP A 210 4.46 -13.63 -20.99
N PHE A 211 5.60 -13.35 -20.34
CA PHE A 211 5.68 -13.26 -18.89
C PHE A 211 4.92 -12.04 -18.34
N LEU A 212 5.13 -10.85 -18.94
CA LEU A 212 4.47 -9.62 -18.53
C LEU A 212 2.95 -9.73 -18.71
N ASP A 213 2.50 -10.35 -19.80
CA ASP A 213 1.09 -10.63 -20.05
C ASP A 213 0.51 -11.57 -18.99
N THR A 214 1.22 -12.64 -18.65
CA THR A 214 0.82 -13.54 -17.56
C THR A 214 0.72 -12.81 -16.23
N THR A 215 1.74 -12.01 -15.88
CA THR A 215 1.77 -11.22 -14.63
C THR A 215 0.64 -10.22 -14.58
N ARG A 216 0.38 -9.54 -15.70
CA ARG A 216 -0.72 -8.61 -15.87
C ARG A 216 -2.05 -9.32 -15.66
N GLN A 217 -2.30 -10.45 -16.32
CA GLN A 217 -3.54 -11.22 -16.18
C GLN A 217 -3.73 -11.70 -14.73
N LEU A 218 -2.69 -12.20 -14.08
CA LEU A 218 -2.74 -12.59 -12.67
C LEU A 218 -3.07 -11.40 -11.77
N ALA A 219 -2.44 -10.24 -11.97
CA ALA A 219 -2.76 -9.04 -11.19
C ALA A 219 -4.22 -8.59 -11.42
N LYS A 220 -4.72 -8.65 -12.66
CA LYS A 220 -6.13 -8.37 -12.98
C LYS A 220 -7.08 -9.32 -12.25
N HIS A 221 -6.80 -10.62 -12.33
CA HIS A 221 -7.60 -11.65 -11.69
C HIS A 221 -7.60 -11.48 -10.17
N ALA A 222 -6.43 -11.22 -9.59
CA ALA A 222 -6.26 -11.05 -8.16
C ALA A 222 -7.05 -9.83 -7.62
N ILE A 223 -7.02 -8.70 -8.36
CA ILE A 223 -7.88 -7.54 -8.06
C ILE A 223 -9.36 -7.94 -8.13
N CYS A 224 -9.77 -8.65 -9.18
CA CYS A 224 -11.16 -9.09 -9.37
C CYS A 224 -11.63 -9.98 -8.21
N ASP A 225 -10.88 -11.04 -7.90
CA ASP A 225 -11.17 -11.99 -6.83
C ASP A 225 -11.26 -11.33 -5.46
N SER A 226 -10.29 -10.46 -5.14
CA SER A 226 -10.25 -9.78 -3.85
C SER A 226 -11.42 -8.83 -3.68
N ARG A 227 -11.80 -8.14 -4.75
CA ARG A 227 -13.01 -7.33 -4.75
C ARG A 227 -14.25 -8.20 -4.55
N ASN A 228 -14.36 -9.32 -5.26
CA ASN A 228 -15.47 -10.24 -5.11
C ASN A 228 -15.56 -10.80 -3.69
N LYS A 229 -14.44 -11.09 -3.01
CA LYS A 229 -14.41 -11.50 -1.59
C LYS A 229 -14.84 -10.37 -0.64
N LEU A 230 -14.37 -9.14 -0.88
CA LEU A 230 -14.79 -7.96 -0.11
C LEU A 230 -16.27 -7.61 -0.33
N TYR A 231 -16.81 -7.91 -1.51
CA TYR A 231 -18.22 -7.75 -1.81
C TYR A 231 -19.05 -8.95 -1.35
N SER A 232 -18.56 -10.19 -1.40
CA SER A 232 -19.32 -11.38 -1.00
C SER A 232 -19.58 -11.39 0.50
N THR A 233 -18.57 -11.02 1.30
CA THR A 233 -18.71 -10.76 2.74
C THR A 233 -19.67 -9.60 3.07
N LYS A 234 -20.00 -8.76 2.09
CA LYS A 234 -21.06 -7.75 2.16
C LYS A 234 -22.38 -8.19 1.53
N TRP A 235 -22.39 -9.17 0.63
CA TRP A 235 -23.58 -9.69 -0.06
C TRP A 235 -24.48 -10.50 0.87
N ASP A 236 -23.92 -11.13 1.92
CA ASP A 236 -24.71 -11.66 3.04
C ASP A 236 -25.56 -10.57 3.75
N ARG A 237 -25.41 -9.29 3.36
CA ARG A 237 -26.21 -8.14 3.82
C ARG A 237 -27.13 -7.54 2.76
N GLY A 238 -27.43 -8.26 1.66
CA GLY A 238 -28.58 -7.99 0.80
C GLY A 238 -28.46 -6.89 -0.27
N ILE A 239 -27.25 -6.45 -0.64
CA ILE A 239 -27.07 -5.44 -1.71
C ILE A 239 -26.56 -6.11 -2.99
N GLY A 240 -27.47 -6.36 -3.93
CA GLY A 240 -27.14 -6.96 -5.22
C GLY A 240 -26.35 -6.01 -6.13
N VAL A 241 -25.04 -6.20 -6.27
CA VAL A 241 -24.21 -5.47 -7.24
C VAL A 241 -23.63 -6.44 -8.26
N ALA A 242 -24.04 -6.30 -9.52
CA ALA A 242 -23.49 -7.04 -10.65
C ALA A 242 -21.97 -6.80 -10.78
N CYS A 243 -21.21 -7.85 -11.10
CA CYS A 243 -19.75 -7.83 -11.30
C CYS A 243 -19.28 -6.64 -12.15
N VAL A 244 -18.86 -5.54 -11.52
CA VAL A 244 -18.25 -4.40 -12.21
C VAL A 244 -16.83 -4.82 -12.62
N SER A 245 -16.46 -4.85 -13.90
CA SER A 245 -15.09 -5.15 -14.33
C SER A 245 -14.09 -4.32 -13.53
N ALA A 246 -13.09 -4.97 -12.92
CA ALA A 246 -12.35 -4.42 -11.79
C ALA A 246 -11.28 -3.37 -12.17
N ILE A 247 -11.12 -3.06 -13.46
CA ILE A 247 -10.15 -2.08 -13.96
C ILE A 247 -10.91 -0.86 -14.47
N PRO A 248 -10.56 0.35 -14.00
CA PRO A 248 -11.12 1.57 -14.57
C PRO A 248 -10.95 1.57 -16.09
N GLY A 249 -12.07 1.62 -16.81
CA GLY A 249 -12.08 1.63 -18.27
C GLY A 249 -12.12 0.28 -18.98
N ASP A 250 -12.22 -0.85 -18.26
CA ASP A 250 -12.49 -2.15 -18.88
C ASP A 250 -13.98 -2.36 -19.19
N GLN A 251 -14.88 -1.53 -18.62
CA GLN A 251 -16.29 -1.49 -18.96
C GLN A 251 -16.87 -0.08 -18.89
N CYS A 252 -18.06 0.09 -19.47
CA CYS A 252 -18.83 1.32 -19.38
C CYS A 252 -19.51 1.45 -18.02
N ASP A 253 -19.27 2.54 -17.28
CA ASP A 253 -19.89 2.81 -15.98
C ASP A 253 -21.39 3.13 -16.07
N CYS A 254 -21.93 3.35 -17.27
CA CYS A 254 -23.36 3.55 -17.48
C CYS A 254 -24.12 2.26 -17.78
N CYS A 255 -23.58 1.38 -18.63
CA CYS A 255 -24.31 0.24 -19.18
C CYS A 255 -23.63 -1.11 -18.96
N GLY A 256 -22.48 -1.15 -18.28
CA GLY A 256 -21.75 -2.38 -17.95
C GLY A 256 -21.07 -3.09 -19.13
N LYS A 257 -21.28 -2.64 -20.38
CA LYS A 257 -20.63 -3.26 -21.55
C LYS A 257 -19.11 -3.21 -21.41
N ALA A 258 -18.47 -4.36 -21.56
CA ALA A 258 -17.01 -4.48 -21.58
C ALA A 258 -16.40 -3.79 -22.80
N LYS A 259 -15.14 -3.33 -22.68
CA LYS A 259 -14.36 -2.68 -23.75
C LYS A 259 -14.29 -3.51 -25.03
N GLN A 260 -14.21 -4.83 -24.91
CA GLN A 260 -14.21 -5.77 -26.05
C GLN A 260 -15.53 -5.76 -26.83
N GLY A 261 -16.65 -5.43 -26.17
CA GLY A 261 -17.98 -5.35 -26.78
C GLY A 261 -18.34 -3.97 -27.34
N THR A 262 -17.35 -3.08 -27.51
CA THR A 262 -17.56 -1.72 -28.01
C THR A 262 -16.75 -1.47 -29.27
N THR A 263 -17.30 -0.71 -30.23
CA THR A 263 -16.68 -0.43 -31.53
C THR A 263 -15.53 0.59 -31.47
N GLY A 264 -15.02 0.91 -30.28
CA GLY A 264 -13.96 1.91 -30.10
C GLY A 264 -13.43 1.97 -28.66
N PRO A 265 -12.42 2.82 -28.40
CA PRO A 265 -11.88 2.99 -27.05
C PRO A 265 -12.92 3.61 -26.11
N MET A 266 -12.90 3.20 -24.84
CA MET A 266 -13.72 3.80 -23.80
C MET A 266 -13.37 5.29 -23.62
N LYS A 267 -14.39 6.14 -23.66
CA LYS A 267 -14.28 7.58 -23.42
C LYS A 267 -14.24 7.85 -21.93
N VAL A 268 -13.26 8.60 -21.46
CA VAL A 268 -13.17 9.00 -20.05
C VAL A 268 -13.87 10.34 -19.82
N CYS A 269 -14.58 10.50 -18.69
CA CYS A 269 -15.17 11.76 -18.30
C CYS A 269 -14.09 12.86 -18.25
N GLU A 270 -14.25 13.93 -19.02
CA GLU A 270 -13.23 14.97 -19.13
C GLU A 270 -13.02 15.76 -17.84
N ARG A 271 -14.03 15.83 -16.98
CA ARG A 271 -13.95 16.56 -15.72
C ARG A 271 -13.21 15.78 -14.64
N CYS A 272 -13.66 14.56 -14.32
CA CYS A 272 -13.07 13.78 -13.23
C CYS A 272 -11.94 12.86 -13.66
N LYS A 273 -11.89 12.43 -14.93
CA LYS A 273 -10.95 11.43 -15.45
C LYS A 273 -11.01 10.07 -14.74
N VAL A 274 -12.10 9.76 -14.02
CA VAL A 274 -12.28 8.52 -13.25
C VAL A 274 -13.32 7.58 -13.85
N THR A 275 -14.34 8.11 -14.52
CA THR A 275 -15.49 7.34 -15.05
C THR A 275 -15.36 7.16 -16.56
N TYR A 276 -15.68 5.97 -17.07
CA TYR A 276 -15.47 5.53 -18.44
C TYR A 276 -16.78 5.15 -19.11
N TYR A 277 -16.89 5.44 -20.41
CA TYR A 277 -18.12 5.29 -21.18
C TYR A 277 -17.84 4.74 -22.57
N CYS A 278 -18.68 3.82 -23.03
CA CYS A 278 -18.56 3.33 -24.40
C CYS A 278 -18.92 4.38 -25.46
N LYS A 279 -19.80 5.34 -25.11
CA LYS A 279 -20.24 6.43 -26.01
C LYS A 279 -20.76 7.64 -25.23
N ARG A 280 -20.94 8.76 -25.94
CA ARG A 280 -21.41 10.03 -25.37
C ARG A 280 -22.82 9.91 -24.77
N ASP A 281 -23.70 9.12 -25.37
CA ASP A 281 -25.06 8.90 -24.84
C ASP A 281 -25.03 8.27 -23.44
N CYS A 282 -24.14 7.29 -23.23
CA CYS A 282 -23.94 6.66 -21.93
C CYS A 282 -23.41 7.66 -20.89
N GLN A 283 -22.51 8.55 -21.29
CA GLN A 283 -22.04 9.63 -20.42
C GLN A 283 -23.19 10.59 -20.06
N ALA A 284 -23.99 11.03 -21.04
CA ALA A 284 -25.09 11.96 -20.82
C ALA A 284 -26.19 11.35 -19.93
N LYS A 285 -26.53 10.07 -20.13
CA LYS A 285 -27.47 9.34 -19.28
C LYS A 285 -26.94 9.24 -17.85
N HIS A 286 -25.75 8.67 -17.67
CA HIS A 286 -25.15 8.52 -16.34
C HIS A 286 -24.94 9.86 -15.62
N TRP A 287 -24.63 10.93 -16.37
CA TRP A 287 -24.54 12.30 -15.85
C TRP A 287 -25.83 12.77 -15.18
N LYS A 288 -26.96 12.60 -15.87
CA LYS A 288 -28.28 12.99 -15.36
C LYS A 288 -28.68 12.15 -14.15
N ASP A 289 -28.46 10.84 -14.21
CA ASP A 289 -28.94 9.91 -13.19
C ASP A 289 -28.19 10.09 -11.86
N GLN A 290 -26.85 10.13 -11.89
CA GLN A 290 -26.06 10.16 -10.65
C GLN A 290 -24.68 10.82 -10.77
N HIS A 291 -24.01 10.75 -11.93
CA HIS A 291 -22.61 11.14 -12.01
C HIS A 291 -22.41 12.64 -11.80
N SER A 292 -23.37 13.51 -12.15
CA SER A 292 -23.29 14.96 -11.87
C SER A 292 -23.12 15.29 -10.38
N LYS A 293 -23.73 14.51 -9.49
CA LYS A 293 -23.63 14.68 -8.03
C LYS A 293 -22.24 14.29 -7.50
N LEU A 294 -21.63 13.32 -8.17
CA LEU A 294 -20.37 12.67 -7.77
C LEU A 294 -19.14 13.24 -8.50
N CYS A 295 -19.32 13.82 -9.68
CA CYS A 295 -18.22 14.32 -10.48
C CYS A 295 -17.50 15.48 -9.78
N ARG A 296 -16.17 15.41 -9.74
CA ARG A 296 -15.26 16.44 -9.22
C ARG A 296 -14.15 16.65 -10.23
N LYS A 297 -13.72 17.90 -10.45
CA LYS A 297 -12.46 18.15 -11.16
C LYS A 297 -11.30 17.63 -10.30
N LYS A 298 -10.18 17.21 -10.90
CA LYS A 298 -8.97 16.85 -10.15
C LYS A 298 -8.57 18.01 -9.22
N GLY A 299 -8.53 17.77 -7.91
CA GLY A 299 -8.24 18.78 -6.88
C GLY A 299 -9.45 19.62 -6.43
N GLU A 300 -10.64 19.40 -6.98
CA GLU A 300 -11.89 19.99 -6.46
C GLU A 300 -12.39 19.14 -5.29
N PHE A 301 -12.65 19.79 -4.16
CA PHE A 301 -13.19 19.18 -2.96
C PHE A 301 -14.43 19.93 -2.47
N ARG A 302 -15.30 19.25 -1.72
CA ARG A 302 -16.48 19.85 -1.07
C ARG A 302 -16.55 19.43 0.39
N VAL A 303 -17.22 20.27 1.18
CA VAL A 303 -17.58 19.91 2.56
C VAL A 303 -18.44 18.65 2.54
N GLY A 304 -18.04 17.68 3.36
CA GLY A 304 -18.62 16.35 3.43
C GLY A 304 -17.96 15.30 2.56
N ASP A 305 -17.06 15.66 1.63
CA ASP A 305 -16.30 14.69 0.86
C ASP A 305 -15.33 13.92 1.78
N TRP A 306 -15.16 12.62 1.52
CA TRP A 306 -14.16 11.79 2.18
C TRP A 306 -12.85 11.84 1.39
N VAL A 307 -11.74 12.05 2.09
CA VAL A 307 -10.41 12.23 1.50
C VAL A 307 -9.35 11.40 2.21
N GLU A 308 -8.39 10.90 1.44
CA GLU A 308 -7.18 10.24 1.89
C GLU A 308 -6.03 11.26 1.96
N THR A 309 -5.22 11.19 3.02
CA THR A 309 -4.02 12.02 3.16
C THR A 309 -2.80 11.40 2.49
N ARG A 310 -2.02 12.20 1.76
CA ARG A 310 -0.81 11.76 1.05
C ARG A 310 0.47 11.75 1.89
N GLY A 311 0.37 11.76 3.22
CA GLY A 311 1.52 11.89 4.11
C GLY A 311 1.13 12.05 5.58
N PRO A 312 2.12 12.05 6.49
CA PRO A 312 1.88 12.28 7.91
C PRO A 312 1.64 13.78 8.14
N PHE A 313 0.51 14.14 8.72
CA PHE A 313 0.19 15.54 9.01
C PHE A 313 -0.43 15.70 10.40
N GLY A 314 0.41 16.13 11.35
CA GLY A 314 0.00 16.24 12.75
C GLY A 314 -0.40 14.87 13.30
N SER A 315 -1.66 14.75 13.72
CA SER A 315 -2.24 13.51 14.26
C SER A 315 -2.80 12.55 13.21
N VAL A 316 -2.85 12.95 11.93
CA VAL A 316 -3.36 12.12 10.83
C VAL A 316 -2.23 11.31 10.22
N THR A 317 -2.39 9.99 10.21
CA THR A 317 -1.43 9.07 9.59
C THR A 317 -1.49 9.16 8.06
N PRO A 318 -0.39 8.92 7.34
CA PRO A 318 -0.42 8.75 5.89
C PRO A 318 -1.43 7.67 5.49
N GLY A 319 -2.23 7.91 4.45
CA GLY A 319 -3.30 6.99 4.03
C GLY A 319 -4.54 7.05 4.94
N GLY A 320 -4.56 7.93 5.94
CA GLY A 320 -5.72 8.17 6.79
C GLY A 320 -6.90 8.70 5.97
N VAL A 321 -8.08 8.12 6.18
CA VAL A 321 -9.34 8.58 5.57
C VAL A 321 -9.99 9.58 6.51
N CYS A 322 -10.12 10.81 6.05
CA CYS A 322 -10.70 11.93 6.79
C CYS A 322 -11.92 12.49 6.04
N ARG A 323 -12.74 13.26 6.74
CA ARG A 323 -13.89 13.97 6.16
C ARG A 323 -13.59 15.45 6.08
N ILE A 324 -13.88 16.09 4.95
CA ILE A 324 -13.77 17.54 4.82
C ILE A 324 -14.92 18.19 5.60
N ILE A 325 -14.60 19.01 6.60
CA ILE A 325 -15.60 19.69 7.42
C ILE A 325 -15.77 21.16 7.05
N ALA A 326 -14.72 21.82 6.56
CA ALA A 326 -14.79 23.20 6.13
C ALA A 326 -13.67 23.55 5.15
N ARG A 327 -13.86 24.62 4.38
CA ARG A 327 -12.77 25.29 3.66
C ARG A 327 -12.14 26.31 4.60
N SER A 328 -10.81 26.32 4.71
CA SER A 328 -10.11 27.33 5.51
C SER A 328 -10.01 28.64 4.73
N SER A 329 -10.57 29.72 5.28
CA SER A 329 -10.54 31.06 4.68
C SER A 329 -9.23 31.83 4.97
N ASN A 330 -8.34 31.30 5.80
CA ASN A 330 -7.25 32.06 6.42
C ASN A 330 -5.91 32.02 5.68
N CYS A 331 -5.86 31.48 4.45
CA CYS A 331 -4.61 31.39 3.71
C CYS A 331 -4.65 32.25 2.44
N ALA A 332 -3.82 33.29 2.41
CA ALA A 332 -3.72 34.25 1.31
C ALA A 332 -3.29 33.64 -0.04
N THR A 333 -2.86 32.37 -0.07
CA THR A 333 -2.16 31.78 -1.23
C THR A 333 -2.55 30.34 -1.59
N GLY A 334 -3.65 29.77 -1.07
CA GLY A 334 -4.03 28.42 -1.48
C GLY A 334 -5.36 27.88 -0.97
N ASP A 335 -5.79 26.78 -1.59
CA ASP A 335 -6.96 26.00 -1.18
C ASP A 335 -6.59 25.08 -0.01
N PHE A 336 -6.88 25.54 1.21
CA PHE A 336 -6.74 24.75 2.42
C PHE A 336 -8.10 24.25 2.92
N TRP A 337 -8.10 23.04 3.45
CA TRP A 337 -9.28 22.32 3.89
C TRP A 337 -9.07 21.86 5.33
N ILE A 338 -10.11 22.05 6.14
CA ILE A 338 -10.17 21.46 7.47
C ILE A 338 -10.72 20.05 7.30
N VAL A 339 -9.94 19.05 7.67
CA VAL A 339 -10.32 17.64 7.62
C VAL A 339 -10.41 17.08 9.03
N SER A 340 -11.38 16.19 9.26
CA SER A 340 -11.59 15.50 10.52
C SER A 340 -11.34 14.01 10.36
N ASP A 341 -10.50 13.45 11.24
CA ASP A 341 -10.37 12.01 11.43
C ASP A 341 -11.42 11.57 12.46
N GLU A 342 -12.55 11.04 11.98
CA GLU A 342 -13.67 10.64 12.84
C GLU A 342 -13.28 9.55 13.86
N LYS A 343 -12.26 8.71 13.56
CA LYS A 343 -11.81 7.68 14.51
C LYS A 343 -11.05 8.26 15.68
N ARG A 344 -10.31 9.36 15.45
CA ARG A 344 -9.45 10.00 16.45
C ARG A 344 -10.09 11.22 17.09
N GLY A 345 -11.19 11.73 16.53
CA GLY A 345 -11.84 12.97 16.97
C GLY A 345 -10.96 14.21 16.76
N THR A 346 -9.93 14.12 15.90
CA THR A 346 -9.02 15.23 15.63
C THR A 346 -9.34 15.91 14.32
N SER A 347 -9.02 17.20 14.22
CA SER A 347 -9.12 17.96 12.97
C SER A 347 -7.79 18.62 12.65
N THR A 348 -7.46 18.72 11.36
CA THR A 348 -6.23 19.35 10.88
C THR A 348 -6.47 20.11 9.59
N ILE A 349 -5.64 21.12 9.31
CA ILE A 349 -5.73 21.95 8.10
C ILE A 349 -4.72 21.41 7.09
N LEU A 350 -5.20 20.97 5.93
CA LEU A 350 -4.38 20.43 4.85
C LEU A 350 -4.58 21.21 3.56
N SER A 351 -3.51 21.40 2.80
CA SER A 351 -3.59 21.93 1.45
C SER A 351 -4.16 20.88 0.49
N ALA A 352 -4.87 21.34 -0.55
CA ALA A 352 -5.50 20.50 -1.57
C ALA A 352 -4.58 19.44 -2.19
N ASP A 353 -3.29 19.74 -2.38
CA ASP A 353 -2.30 18.80 -2.96
C ASP A 353 -1.98 17.60 -2.06
N LYS A 354 -2.27 17.71 -0.75
CA LYS A 354 -2.11 16.63 0.24
C LYS A 354 -3.33 15.72 0.36
N LEU A 355 -4.41 16.07 -0.33
CA LEU A 355 -5.67 15.35 -0.27
C LEU A 355 -5.94 14.58 -1.56
N ARG A 356 -6.63 13.46 -1.42
CA ARG A 356 -7.19 12.69 -2.54
C ARG A 356 -8.60 12.28 -2.19
N VAL A 357 -9.59 12.55 -3.03
CA VAL A 357 -10.97 12.09 -2.78
C VAL A 357 -10.99 10.56 -2.76
N CYS A 358 -11.37 9.97 -1.62
CA CYS A 358 -11.75 8.57 -1.55
C CYS A 358 -13.07 8.45 -2.31
N SER A 359 -13.18 7.45 -3.20
CA SER A 359 -14.39 7.17 -3.99
C SER A 359 -15.67 7.52 -3.23
N LEU A 360 -16.47 8.43 -3.79
CA LEU A 360 -17.56 9.09 -3.09
C LEU A 360 -18.53 8.07 -2.50
N LYS A 361 -18.52 7.93 -1.17
CA LYS A 361 -19.62 7.31 -0.46
C LYS A 361 -20.86 8.18 -0.69
N VAL A 362 -21.80 7.68 -1.50
CA VAL A 362 -23.12 8.29 -1.61
C VAL A 362 -23.76 8.23 -0.22
N ARG A 363 -24.22 9.38 0.30
CA ARG A 363 -25.00 9.43 1.55
C ARG A 363 -26.17 8.45 1.44
N GLY A 364 -26.27 7.51 2.37
CA GLY A 364 -27.31 6.47 2.40
C GLY A 364 -26.83 5.08 2.82
N LEU A 365 -25.52 4.84 2.85
CA LEU A 365 -24.92 3.61 3.37
C LEU A 365 -23.85 3.96 4.41
N ASP A 366 -24.28 4.42 5.58
CA ASP A 366 -23.42 4.44 6.77
C ASP A 366 -23.44 3.08 7.48
N PRO A 367 -22.31 2.62 8.05
CA PRO A 367 -22.13 1.25 8.51
C PRO A 367 -22.48 0.98 9.99
N PHE A 368 -23.15 1.91 10.69
CA PHE A 368 -23.56 1.70 12.09
C PHE A 368 -24.96 2.27 12.32
N TYR A 369 -25.92 1.35 12.49
CA TYR A 369 -27.28 1.50 13.06
C TYR A 369 -28.11 2.76 12.75
N SER A 370 -29.26 2.55 12.09
CA SER A 370 -30.52 3.13 12.59
C SER A 370 -31.67 2.16 12.35
N THR A 371 -32.38 1.91 13.45
CA THR A 371 -33.57 1.10 13.66
C THR A 371 -34.74 1.54 12.78
N LEU A 372 -35.38 0.59 12.10
CA LEU A 372 -36.77 0.72 11.65
C LEU A 372 -37.58 -0.43 12.26
N LYS A 373 -38.50 -0.04 13.15
CA LYS A 373 -39.65 -0.83 13.56
C LYS A 373 -40.53 -1.04 12.33
N PHE A 374 -41.05 -2.24 12.16
CA PHE A 374 -42.14 -2.52 11.23
C PHE A 374 -43.45 -2.57 12.02
N ASP A 375 -44.48 -1.93 11.47
CA ASP A 375 -45.88 -2.29 11.73
C ASP A 375 -46.22 -3.61 11.02
#